data_AF-A0A2E1IN50-F1
#
_entry.id   AF-A0A2E1IN50-F1
#
_cell.length_a   1.000
_cell.length_b   1.000
_cell.length_c   1.000
_cell.angle_alpha   90.00
_cell.angle_beta   90.00
_cell.angle_gamma   90.00
#
_symmetry.space_group_name_H-M   'P 1'
#
loop_
_entity.id
_entity.type
_entity.pdbx_description
1 polymer ?
#
loop_
_entity_poly.entity_id
_entity_poly.type
_entity_poly.pdbx_seq_one_letter_code
_entity_poly.pdbx_strand_id
1 'polypeptide(L)' 'MRRERCWVWFRGGLKESSRWVGGFQATTDAERGVLIQHPGYRDARVPAWRVTTHEPADLNAPPDGLDESGPWQFF' A
#
# COMPACT_ATOMS: atom_id res chain seq x y z
N MET A 1 -1.53 -12.37 -14.77
CA MET A 1 -2.15 -11.55 -13.71
C MET A 1 -2.22 -12.40 -12.45
N ARG A 2 -1.63 -11.92 -11.34
CA ARG A 2 -1.62 -12.61 -10.04
C ARG A 2 -2.40 -11.79 -9.03
N ARG A 3 -3.25 -12.45 -8.24
CA ARG A 3 -4.05 -11.84 -7.17
C ARG A 3 -3.69 -12.48 -5.84
N GLU A 4 -3.45 -11.66 -4.83
CA GLU A 4 -3.16 -12.15 -3.48
C GLU A 4 -3.60 -11.17 -2.40
N ARG A 5 -3.79 -11.69 -1.18
CA ARG A 5 -4.09 -10.85 -0.01
C ARG A 5 -2.84 -10.05 0.33
N CYS A 6 -3.05 -8.80 0.71
CA CYS A 6 -1.95 -7.89 1.04
C CYS A 6 -2.33 -6.90 2.13
N TRP A 7 -1.30 -6.22 2.61
CA TRP A 7 -1.34 -5.06 3.47
C TRP A 7 -0.87 -3.86 2.67
N VAL A 8 -1.50 -2.71 2.93
CA VAL A 8 -1.19 -1.44 2.26
C VAL A 8 -0.77 -0.42 3.31
N TRP A 9 0.34 0.28 3.05
CA TRP A 9 0.82 1.36 3.90
C TRP A 9 0.08 2.66 3.59
N PHE A 10 -0.51 3.25 4.63
CA PHE A 10 -1.13 4.57 4.56
C PHE A 10 -0.23 5.56 5.30
N ARG A 11 0.19 6.61 4.58
CA ARG A 11 0.86 7.75 5.21
C ARG A 11 -0.18 8.52 6.01
N GLY A 12 0.06 8.66 7.30
CA GLY A 12 -0.76 9.45 8.20
C GLY A 12 -0.62 10.94 7.92
N GLY A 13 -1.62 11.71 8.34
CA GLY A 13 -1.63 13.17 8.27
C GLY A 13 -1.31 13.83 9.61
N LEU A 14 -1.62 15.13 9.75
CA LEU A 14 -1.37 15.89 10.98
C LEU A 14 -2.05 15.32 12.24
N LYS A 15 -3.10 14.52 12.09
CA LYS A 15 -3.90 13.95 13.20
C LYS A 15 -3.97 12.42 13.20
N GLU A 16 -3.36 11.76 12.21
CA GLU A 16 -3.43 10.32 12.06
C GLU A 16 -2.02 9.75 11.93
N SER A 17 -1.75 8.65 12.62
CA SER A 17 -0.48 7.95 12.49
C SER A 17 -0.45 7.13 11.20
N SER A 18 0.71 7.09 10.57
CA SER A 18 0.92 6.20 9.42
C SER A 18 0.80 4.75 9.87
N ARG A 19 0.14 3.92 9.07
CA ARG A 19 -0.10 2.51 9.43
C ARG A 19 -0.26 1.59 8.24
N TRP A 20 0.05 0.32 8.46
CA TRP A 20 -0.31 -0.78 7.59
C TRP A 20 -1.75 -1.21 7.86
N VAL A 21 -2.50 -1.41 6.78
CA VAL A 21 -3.89 -1.88 6.84
C VAL A 21 -4.02 -3.13 5.98
N GLY A 22 -4.48 -4.21 6.60
CA GLY A 22 -4.70 -5.50 5.93
C GLY A 22 -6.07 -5.62 5.28
N GLY A 23 -6.31 -6.74 4.63
CA GLY A 23 -7.60 -7.07 4.02
C GLY A 23 -7.74 -6.69 2.55
N PHE A 24 -6.72 -6.07 1.96
CA PHE A 24 -6.69 -5.71 0.54
C PHE A 24 -6.38 -6.91 -0.34
N GLN A 25 -6.87 -6.88 -1.58
CA GLN A 25 -6.33 -7.71 -2.66
C GLN A 25 -5.39 -6.88 -3.52
N ALA A 26 -4.17 -7.40 -3.73
CA ALA A 26 -3.21 -6.87 -4.69
C ALA A 26 -3.33 -7.62 -6.01
N THR A 27 -3.38 -6.88 -7.11
CA THR A 27 -3.25 -7.39 -8.47
C THR A 27 -1.98 -6.84 -9.10
N THR A 28 -1.11 -7.74 -9.55
CA THR A 28 0.08 -7.38 -10.35
C THR A 28 -0.11 -7.86 -11.80
N ASP A 29 0.10 -6.93 -12.73
CA ASP A 29 -0.01 -7.12 -14.17
C ASP A 29 1.13 -6.41 -14.91
N ALA A 30 1.00 -6.20 -16.22
CA ALA A 30 2.03 -5.55 -17.04
C ALA A 30 2.09 -4.02 -16.86
N GLU A 31 1.10 -3.41 -16.19
CA GLU A 31 1.12 -1.97 -15.90
C GLU A 31 2.02 -1.67 -14.71
N ARG A 32 2.50 -0.41 -14.63
CA ARG A 32 3.34 0.03 -13.51
C ARG A 32 2.53 0.13 -12.22
N GLY A 33 3.12 -0.35 -11.12
CA GLY A 33 2.50 -0.35 -9.79
C GLY A 33 1.61 -1.57 -9.54
N VAL A 34 1.04 -1.61 -8.34
CA VAL A 34 0.16 -2.68 -7.87
C VAL A 34 -1.25 -2.12 -7.74
N LEU A 35 -2.22 -2.77 -8.37
CA LEU A 35 -3.64 -2.42 -8.20
C LEU A 35 -4.12 -3.01 -6.88
N ILE A 36 -4.55 -2.16 -5.95
CA ILE A 36 -5.13 -2.55 -4.67
C ILE A 36 -6.65 -2.40 -4.69
N GLN A 37 -7.34 -3.36 -4.10
CA GLN A 37 -8.81 -3.41 -4.04
C GLN A 37 -9.28 -3.78 -2.64
N HIS A 38 -10.27 -3.06 -2.12
CA HIS A 38 -10.89 -3.34 -0.81
C HIS A 38 -12.32 -2.76 -0.76
N PRO A 39 -13.32 -3.46 -0.20
CA PRO A 39 -14.72 -3.00 -0.20
C PRO A 39 -14.95 -1.60 0.40
N GLY A 40 -14.15 -1.23 1.40
CA GLY A 40 -14.20 0.07 2.07
C GLY A 40 -13.30 1.17 1.48
N TYR A 41 -12.57 0.92 0.38
CA TYR A 41 -11.67 1.89 -0.24
C TYR A 41 -11.92 1.96 -1.75
N ARG A 42 -11.47 3.06 -2.36
CA ARG A 42 -11.44 3.17 -3.81
C ARG A 42 -10.30 2.32 -4.36
N ASP A 43 -10.58 1.57 -5.42
CA ASP A 43 -9.55 0.87 -6.20
C ASP A 43 -8.51 1.86 -6.73
N ALA A 44 -7.23 1.57 -6.48
CA ALA A 44 -6.13 2.47 -6.82
C ALA A 44 -4.88 1.69 -7.21
N ARG A 45 -4.05 2.27 -8.09
CA ARG A 45 -2.70 1.79 -8.32
C ARG A 45 -1.74 2.51 -7.40
N VAL A 46 -0.90 1.75 -6.72
CA VAL A 46 0.11 2.23 -5.77
C VAL A 46 1.48 1.66 -6.12
N PRO A 47 2.58 2.30 -5.72
CA PRO A 47 3.91 1.73 -5.92
C PRO A 47 4.08 0.45 -5.10
N ALA A 48 4.92 -0.47 -5.59
CA ALA A 48 5.12 -1.78 -4.97
C ALA A 48 5.62 -1.69 -3.51
N TRP A 49 6.43 -0.69 -3.18
CA TRP A 49 6.91 -0.48 -1.80
C TRP A 49 5.78 -0.19 -0.81
N ARG A 50 4.61 0.28 -1.27
CA ARG A 50 3.46 0.57 -0.40
C ARG A 50 2.66 -0.70 -0.06
N VAL A 51 3.02 -1.85 -0.62
CA VAL A 51 2.28 -3.10 -0.48
C VAL A 51 3.19 -4.20 0.04
N THR A 52 2.71 -4.98 1.00
CA THR A 52 3.36 -6.23 1.41
C THR A 52 2.34 -7.37 1.44
N THR A 53 2.78 -8.57 1.08
CA THR A 53 1.95 -9.79 1.09
C THR A 53 1.97 -10.50 2.43
N HIS A 54 2.84 -10.06 3.35
CA HIS A 54 2.99 -10.61 4.69
C HIS A 54 2.56 -9.57 5.72
N GLU A 55 2.02 -10.01 6.85
CA GLU A 55 1.70 -9.10 7.96
C GLU A 55 3.00 -8.46 8.49
N PRO A 56 3.08 -7.11 8.54
CA PRO A 56 4.24 -6.42 9.10
C PRO A 56 4.40 -6.69 10.60
N ALA A 57 5.65 -6.83 11.05
CA ALA A 57 5.94 -7.01 12.48
C ALA A 57 5.56 -5.79 13.33
N ASP A 58 5.70 -4.58 12.77
CA ASP A 58 5.20 -3.34 13.35
C ASP A 58 4.28 -2.65 12.34
N LEU A 59 3.01 -2.52 12.71
CA LEU A 59 1.99 -1.91 11.87
C LEU A 59 2.19 -0.40 11.69
N ASN A 60 3.05 0.26 12.47
CA ASN A 60 3.34 1.68 12.36
C ASN A 60 4.74 1.97 11.79
N ALA A 61 5.50 0.93 11.43
CA ALA A 61 6.79 1.09 10.77
C ALA A 61 6.60 1.42 9.28
N PRO A 62 7.34 2.39 8.74
CA PRO A 62 7.29 2.70 7.31
C PRO A 62 7.81 1.52 6.45
N PRO A 63 7.36 1.41 5.19
CA PRO A 63 7.87 0.42 4.25
C PRO A 63 9.33 0.65 3.90
N ASP A 64 10.02 -0.45 3.61
CA ASP A 64 11.34 -0.41 3.02
C ASP A 64 11.29 0.22 1.63
N GLY A 65 12.13 1.23 1.39
CA GLY A 65 12.16 1.94 0.11
C GLY A 65 11.05 2.98 -0.06
N LEU A 66 10.48 3.50 1.04
CA LEU A 66 9.69 4.72 1.03
C LEU A 66 10.48 5.84 0.34
N ASP A 67 10.08 6.17 -0.89
CA ASP A 67 10.65 7.31 -1.59
C ASP A 67 9.97 8.59 -1.08
N GLU A 68 10.72 9.39 -0.33
CA GLU A 68 10.30 10.71 0.13
C GLU A 68 10.31 11.76 -1.00
N SER A 69 10.49 11.33 -2.24
CA SER A 69 10.33 12.15 -3.43
C SER A 69 9.53 11.40 -4.50
N GLY A 70 8.55 12.05 -5.14
CA GLY A 70 7.87 11.44 -6.29
C GLY A 70 6.35 11.61 -6.33
N PRO A 71 5.71 11.18 -7.42
CA PRO A 71 4.28 11.42 -7.68
C PRO A 71 3.35 10.71 -6.69
N TRP A 72 3.87 9.76 -5.90
CA TRP A 72 3.11 8.90 -5.01
C TRP A 72 2.97 9.43 -3.57
N GLN A 73 3.48 10.63 -3.29
CA GLN A 73 3.41 11.23 -1.95
C GLN A 73 2.04 11.79 -1.58
N PHE A 74 1.23 12.16 -2.57
CA PHE A 74 -0.02 12.89 -2.37
C PHE A 74 -1.28 12.01 -2.46
N PHE A 75 -1.11 10.69 -2.53
CA PHE A 75 -2.19 9.71 -2.58
C PHE A 75 -2.39 8.98 -1.25
#